data_AF-A0A3S4H673-F1
#
_entry.id   AF-A0A3S4H673-F1
#
_cell.length_a   1.000
_cell.length_b   1.000
_cell.length_c   1.000
_cell.angle_alpha   90.00
_cell.angle_beta   90.00
_cell.angle_gamma   90.00
#
_symmetry.space_group_name_H-M   'P 1'
#
loop_
_entity.id
_entity.type
_entity.pdbx_description
1 polymer ?
#
loop_
_entity_poly.entity_id
_entity_poly.type
_entity_poly.pdbx_seq_one_letter_code
_entity_poly.pdbx_strand_id
1 'polypeptide(L)'
;MPPVSRHDLCEVDVSLSAFPAPRDEPLTHTRARTRKLLLASAMELYDDGAFPSITELAAHAQVSRATAYRYFPTQSALITAVVAESLGPILQWEPYDDDALLRIQQLLAFAYPQMEQHEGALRAALQLSLQQWANATPGEKFVRGNRKRLLKLAPSRCRINCRRRRCSA
;
A
#
# COMPACT_ATOMS: atom_id res chain seq x y z
N MET A 1 -21.31 -43.86 -8.30
CA MET A 1 -20.20 -42.90 -8.13
C MET A 1 -20.14 -42.06 -9.40
N PRO A 2 -20.79 -40.88 -9.44
CA PRO A 2 -20.75 -40.02 -10.63
C PRO A 2 -19.46 -39.18 -10.67
N PRO A 3 -18.96 -38.82 -11.86
CA PRO A 3 -17.73 -38.04 -12.02
C PRO A 3 -17.96 -36.57 -11.65
N VAL A 4 -17.00 -35.98 -10.94
CA VAL A 4 -16.98 -34.55 -10.59
C VAL A 4 -16.59 -33.74 -11.82
N SER A 5 -17.54 -32.99 -12.37
CA SER A 5 -17.32 -31.98 -13.40
C SER A 5 -16.36 -30.91 -12.91
N ARG A 6 -15.40 -30.54 -13.77
CA ARG A 6 -14.49 -29.40 -13.60
C ARG A 6 -15.33 -28.13 -13.45
N HIS A 7 -15.50 -27.67 -12.21
CA HIS A 7 -16.04 -26.35 -11.93
C HIS A 7 -15.17 -25.30 -12.62
N ASP A 8 -15.86 -24.39 -13.30
CA ASP A 8 -15.37 -23.17 -13.91
C ASP A 8 -14.19 -22.58 -13.13
N LEU A 9 -13.03 -22.56 -13.78
CA LEU A 9 -12.00 -21.62 -13.47
C LEU A 9 -12.59 -20.25 -13.78
N CYS A 10 -13.22 -19.65 -12.78
CA CYS A 10 -13.63 -18.26 -12.81
C CYS A 10 -12.35 -17.47 -13.07
N GLU A 11 -12.17 -17.08 -14.33
CA GLU A 11 -11.06 -16.25 -14.77
C GLU A 11 -11.25 -14.90 -14.09
N VAL A 12 -10.57 -14.71 -12.97
CA VAL A 12 -10.62 -13.47 -12.22
C VAL A 12 -9.79 -12.47 -13.02
N ASP A 13 -10.44 -11.84 -14.00
CA ASP A 13 -9.94 -10.66 -14.70
C ASP A 13 -9.78 -9.54 -13.66
N VAL A 14 -8.59 -9.48 -13.08
CA VAL A 14 -8.24 -8.43 -12.13
C VAL A 14 -7.67 -7.28 -12.93
N SER A 15 -8.56 -6.36 -13.24
CA SER A 15 -8.23 -5.02 -13.73
C SER A 15 -7.10 -4.42 -12.87
N LEU A 16 -6.07 -3.98 -13.57
CA LEU A 16 -4.75 -3.61 -13.07
C LEU A 16 -4.74 -2.17 -12.55
N SER A 17 -5.64 -1.79 -11.64
CA SER A 17 -5.55 -0.48 -11.00
C SER A 17 -4.73 -0.59 -9.72
N ALA A 18 -3.60 0.13 -9.70
CA ALA A 18 -2.88 0.47 -8.49
C ALA A 18 -3.89 1.04 -7.47
N PHE A 19 -3.56 1.00 -6.17
CA PHE A 19 -4.20 1.87 -5.18
C PHE A 19 -4.43 3.22 -5.86
N PRO A 20 -5.65 3.78 -5.85
CA PRO A 20 -5.83 5.13 -6.31
C PRO A 20 -4.95 5.99 -5.40
N ALA A 21 -3.73 6.27 -5.87
CA ALA A 21 -2.91 7.28 -5.25
C ALA A 21 -3.79 8.53 -5.30
N PRO A 22 -4.09 9.16 -4.17
CA PRO A 22 -4.83 10.40 -4.19
C PRO A 22 -4.15 11.30 -5.23
N ARG A 23 -4.96 11.88 -6.13
CA ARG A 23 -4.46 12.84 -7.11
C ARG A 23 -3.90 14.02 -6.32
N ASP A 24 -2.61 13.99 -6.06
CA ASP A 24 -1.90 15.06 -5.39
C ASP A 24 -1.71 16.17 -6.44
N GLU A 25 -2.72 17.04 -6.57
CA GLU A 25 -2.54 18.37 -7.15
C GLU A 25 -1.31 18.99 -6.49
N PRO A 26 -0.35 19.57 -7.24
CA PRO A 26 0.89 20.08 -6.66
C PRO A 26 0.58 21.07 -5.54
N LEU A 27 0.81 20.62 -4.30
CA LEU A 27 0.53 21.40 -3.12
C LEU A 27 1.56 22.51 -2.99
N THR A 28 1.12 23.70 -2.56
CA THR A 28 2.07 24.73 -2.12
C THR A 28 2.95 24.18 -1.00
N HIS A 29 4.17 24.69 -0.84
CA HIS A 29 5.12 24.19 0.16
C HIS A 29 4.53 24.11 1.58
N THR A 30 3.75 25.13 1.98
CA THR A 30 3.02 25.14 3.25
C THR A 30 1.99 24.02 3.33
N ARG A 31 1.23 23.78 2.25
CA ARG A 31 0.23 22.71 2.21
C ARG A 31 0.86 21.32 2.28
N ALA A 32 1.97 21.11 1.56
CA ALA A 32 2.74 19.87 1.61
C ALA A 32 3.26 19.59 3.03
N ARG A 33 3.78 20.62 3.72
CA ARG A 33 4.24 20.49 5.11
C ARG A 33 3.12 20.09 6.06
N THR A 34 1.94 20.70 5.96
CA THR A 34 0.78 20.34 6.80
C THR A 34 0.30 18.92 6.50
N ARG A 35 0.24 18.51 5.23
CA ARG A 35 -0.10 17.13 4.85
C ARG A 35 0.87 16.13 5.46
N LYS A 36 2.17 16.40 5.39
CA LYS A 36 3.22 15.57 5.98
C LYS A 36 3.08 15.47 7.50
N LEU A 37 2.80 16.58 8.19
CA LEU A 37 2.52 16.59 9.64
C LEU A 37 1.35 15.67 9.99
N LEU A 38 0.23 15.81 9.28
CA LEU A 38 -0.96 14.98 9.51
C LEU A 38 -0.70 13.49 9.24
N LEU A 39 0.09 13.15 8.21
CA LEU A 39 0.46 11.76 7.94
C LEU A 39 1.36 11.19 9.04
N ALA A 40 2.38 11.94 9.47
CA ALA A 40 3.27 11.51 10.54
C ALA A 40 2.50 11.27 11.86
N SER A 41 1.63 12.21 12.24
CA SER A 41 0.79 12.05 13.43
C SER A 41 -0.20 10.87 13.33
N ALA A 42 -0.70 10.57 12.14
CA ALA A 42 -1.55 9.41 11.95
C ALA A 42 -0.75 8.10 12.08
N MET A 43 0.47 8.05 11.55
CA MET A 43 1.37 6.90 11.70
C MET A 43 1.68 6.63 13.17
N GLU A 44 2.06 7.66 13.94
CA GLU A 44 2.32 7.55 15.39
C GLU A 44 1.13 6.90 16.11
N LEU A 45 -0.09 7.39 15.86
CA LEU A 45 -1.30 6.85 16.47
C LEU A 45 -1.58 5.39 16.05
N TYR A 46 -1.33 5.03 14.79
CA TYR A 46 -1.51 3.65 14.34
C TYR A 46 -0.48 2.70 14.92
N ASP A 47 0.77 3.14 15.05
CA ASP A 47 1.86 2.35 15.63
C ASP A 47 1.62 2.10 17.13
N ASP A 48 0.96 3.04 17.83
CA ASP A 48 0.44 2.86 19.20
C ASP A 48 -0.82 1.97 19.27
N GLY A 49 -1.30 1.46 18.13
CA GLY A 49 -2.48 0.59 18.04
C GLY A 49 -3.82 1.32 18.09
N ALA A 50 -3.84 2.65 18.02
CA ALA A 50 -5.06 3.44 17.95
C ALA A 50 -5.59 3.56 16.51
N PHE A 51 -6.91 3.68 16.36
CA PHE A 51 -7.56 3.94 15.07
C PHE A 51 -8.29 5.29 15.10
N PRO A 52 -7.56 6.41 14.99
CA PRO A 52 -8.13 7.73 15.20
C PRO A 52 -9.15 8.09 14.11
N SER A 53 -10.19 8.81 14.52
CA SER A 53 -11.02 9.62 13.65
C SER A 53 -10.25 10.85 13.14
N ILE A 54 -10.74 11.48 12.06
CA ILE A 54 -10.14 12.73 11.55
C ILE A 54 -10.11 13.84 12.62
N THR A 55 -11.07 13.84 13.53
CA THR A 55 -11.13 14.82 14.62
C THR A 55 -10.05 14.56 15.68
N GLU A 56 -9.85 13.30 16.07
CA GLU A 56 -8.78 12.92 17.01
C GLU A 56 -7.40 13.17 16.41
N LEU A 57 -7.22 12.87 15.11
CA LEU A 57 -5.99 13.22 14.38
C LEU A 57 -5.74 14.74 14.42
N ALA A 58 -6.78 15.56 14.19
CA ALA A 58 -6.64 17.01 14.21
C ALA A 58 -6.19 17.51 15.60
N ALA A 59 -6.75 16.94 16.67
CA ALA A 59 -6.36 17.25 18.03
C ALA A 59 -4.91 16.85 18.31
N HIS A 60 -4.51 15.65 17.92
CA HIS A 60 -3.15 15.14 18.09
C HIS A 60 -2.11 15.99 17.33
N ALA A 61 -2.39 16.31 16.07
CA ALA A 61 -1.53 17.13 15.23
C ALA A 61 -1.60 18.64 15.53
N GLN A 62 -2.39 19.05 16.53
CA GLN A 62 -2.59 20.45 16.93
C GLN A 62 -3.04 21.36 15.76
N VAL A 63 -3.91 20.85 14.90
CA VAL A 63 -4.52 21.62 13.81
C VAL A 63 -6.04 21.72 13.99
N SER A 64 -6.66 22.70 13.35
CA SER A 64 -8.13 22.78 13.36
C SER A 64 -8.76 21.59 12.64
N ARG A 65 -9.92 21.13 13.12
CA ARG A 65 -10.74 20.10 12.46
C ARG A 65 -10.97 20.41 10.98
N ALA A 66 -11.33 21.65 10.66
CA ALA A 66 -11.54 22.11 9.28
C ALA A 66 -10.27 21.96 8.41
N THR A 67 -9.08 22.16 8.97
CA THR A 67 -7.83 21.93 8.26
C THR A 67 -7.60 20.45 7.99
N ALA A 68 -7.83 19.59 8.97
CA ALA A 68 -7.70 18.14 8.81
C ALA A 68 -8.66 17.59 7.74
N TYR A 69 -9.95 17.95 7.82
CA TYR A 69 -10.96 17.54 6.83
C TYR A 69 -10.66 18.02 5.41
N ARG A 70 -9.96 19.15 5.25
CA ARG A 70 -9.53 19.62 3.93
C ARG A 70 -8.49 18.71 3.27
N TYR A 71 -7.63 18.07 4.06
CA TYR A 71 -6.62 17.13 3.54
C TYR A 71 -7.15 15.68 3.47
N PHE A 72 -7.96 15.31 4.46
CA PHE A 72 -8.50 13.96 4.61
C PHE A 72 -10.01 14.06 4.88
N PRO A 73 -10.84 14.16 3.82
CA PRO A 73 -12.27 14.34 3.97
C PRO A 73 -12.95 13.11 4.58
N THR A 74 -12.34 11.93 4.44
CA THR A 74 -12.83 10.65 4.94
C THR A 74 -11.73 9.89 5.66
N GLN A 75 -12.12 8.98 6.55
CA GLN A 75 -11.19 8.06 7.21
C GLN A 75 -10.52 7.12 6.18
N SER A 76 -11.24 6.74 5.12
CA SER A 76 -10.69 5.97 4.00
C SER A 76 -9.56 6.71 3.28
N ALA A 77 -9.71 8.02 3.05
CA ALA A 77 -8.67 8.83 2.42
C ALA A 77 -7.41 8.92 3.30
N LEU A 78 -7.57 9.05 4.62
CA LEU A 78 -6.45 9.04 5.56
C LEU A 78 -5.71 7.70 5.54
N ILE A 79 -6.43 6.59 5.73
CA ILE A 79 -5.83 5.24 5.77
C ILE A 79 -5.14 4.94 4.44
N THR A 80 -5.76 5.28 3.31
CA THR A 80 -5.16 5.10 1.97
C THR A 80 -3.84 5.83 1.85
N ALA A 81 -3.78 7.09 2.30
CA ALA A 81 -2.58 7.91 2.20
C ALA A 81 -1.46 7.40 3.13
N VAL A 82 -1.80 6.99 4.36
CA VAL A 82 -0.83 6.41 5.29
C VAL A 82 -0.25 5.11 4.73
N VAL A 83 -1.09 4.20 4.23
CA VAL A 83 -0.63 2.95 3.62
C VAL A 83 0.25 3.19 2.39
N ALA A 84 -0.08 4.19 1.57
CA ALA A 84 0.74 4.55 0.42
C ALA A 84 2.14 5.03 0.83
N GLU A 85 2.25 5.79 1.91
CA GLU A 85 3.53 6.23 2.48
C GLU A 85 4.29 5.04 3.09
N SER A 86 3.63 4.20 3.90
CA SER A 86 4.23 3.03 4.56
C SER A 86 4.73 1.96 3.58
N LEU A 87 4.00 1.72 2.49
CA LEU A 87 4.36 0.70 1.49
C LEU A 87 5.13 1.28 0.29
N GLY A 88 5.32 2.60 0.22
CA GLY A 88 5.97 3.29 -0.89
C GLY A 88 7.29 2.65 -1.32
N PRO A 89 8.24 2.41 -0.39
CA PRO A 89 9.53 1.84 -0.77
C PRO A 89 9.40 0.38 -1.27
N ILE A 90 8.53 -0.44 -0.68
CA ILE A 90 8.24 -1.80 -1.14
C ILE A 90 7.69 -1.79 -2.57
N LEU A 91 6.78 -0.87 -2.87
CA LEU A 91 6.20 -0.74 -4.21
C LEU A 91 7.21 -0.24 -5.24
N GLN A 92 8.25 0.48 -4.81
CA GLN A 92 9.32 0.99 -5.68
C GLN A 92 10.53 0.05 -5.76
N TRP A 93 10.49 -1.09 -5.07
CA TRP A 93 11.59 -2.05 -5.09
C TRP A 93 11.90 -2.54 -6.50
N GLU A 94 13.20 -2.61 -6.82
CA GLU A 94 13.71 -3.13 -8.08
C GLU A 94 14.68 -4.29 -7.84
N PRO A 95 14.59 -5.35 -8.66
CA PRO A 95 15.53 -6.46 -8.58
C PRO A 95 16.90 -6.07 -9.13
N TYR A 96 17.96 -6.61 -8.53
CA TYR A 96 19.34 -6.38 -8.98
C TYR A 96 20.14 -7.66 -9.24
N ASP A 97 19.48 -8.82 -9.21
CA ASP A 97 20.11 -10.14 -9.42
C ASP A 97 19.55 -10.87 -10.66
N ASP A 98 20.39 -11.72 -11.26
CA ASP A 98 20.06 -12.56 -12.40
C ASP A 98 19.29 -13.82 -11.96
N ASP A 99 19.51 -14.30 -10.74
CA ASP A 99 18.83 -15.48 -10.19
C ASP A 99 17.43 -15.13 -9.63
N ALA A 100 16.41 -15.90 -10.03
CA ALA A 100 15.03 -15.67 -9.62
C ALA A 100 14.79 -15.93 -8.13
N LEU A 101 15.42 -16.97 -7.57
CA LEU A 101 15.32 -17.28 -6.15
C LEU A 101 15.97 -16.17 -5.31
N LEU A 102 17.13 -15.68 -5.73
CA LEU A 102 17.80 -14.56 -5.06
C LEU A 102 16.94 -13.29 -5.09
N ARG A 103 16.31 -12.96 -6.22
CA ARG A 103 15.38 -11.82 -6.31
C ARG A 103 14.19 -11.95 -5.36
N ILE A 104 13.61 -13.14 -5.23
CA ILE A 104 12.50 -13.38 -4.30
C ILE A 104 12.98 -13.20 -2.85
N GLN A 105 14.14 -13.77 -2.50
CA GLN A 105 14.71 -13.62 -1.17
C GLN A 105 15.01 -12.15 -0.83
N GLN A 106 15.57 -11.40 -1.78
CA GLN A 106 15.82 -9.96 -1.65
C GLN A 106 14.54 -9.17 -1.40
N LEU A 107 13.49 -9.43 -2.18
CA LEU A 107 12.20 -8.76 -1.98
C LEU A 107 11.62 -9.06 -0.60
N LEU A 108 11.62 -10.31 -0.17
CA LEU A 108 11.08 -10.70 1.14
C LEU A 108 11.90 -10.10 2.29
N ALA A 109 13.22 -10.17 2.22
CA ALA A 109 14.13 -9.59 3.21
C ALA A 109 13.99 -8.07 3.31
N PHE A 110 13.69 -7.40 2.19
CA PHE A 110 13.42 -5.96 2.17
C PHE A 110 12.03 -5.59 2.68
N ALA A 111 11.01 -6.34 2.26
CA ALA A 111 9.61 -6.00 2.51
C ALA A 111 9.18 -6.29 3.95
N TYR A 112 9.56 -7.44 4.53
CA TYR A 112 9.04 -7.84 5.84
C TYR A 112 9.35 -6.87 6.98
N PRO A 113 10.60 -6.37 7.15
CA PRO A 113 10.89 -5.43 8.22
C PRO A 113 10.08 -4.13 8.12
N GLN A 114 9.82 -3.65 6.90
CA GLN A 114 8.98 -2.47 6.66
C GLN A 114 7.51 -2.75 6.97
N MET A 115 7.02 -3.94 6.64
CA MET A 115 5.64 -4.34 6.98
C MET A 115 5.45 -4.49 8.48
N GLU A 116 6.45 -5.01 9.19
CA GLU A 116 6.46 -5.11 10.65
C GLU A 116 6.51 -3.71 11.29
N GLN A 117 7.40 -2.83 10.82
CA GLN A 117 7.50 -1.45 11.29
C GLN A 117 6.18 -0.68 11.16
N HIS A 118 5.38 -0.98 10.14
CA HIS A 118 4.12 -0.29 9.84
C HIS A 118 2.88 -1.16 10.07
N GLU A 119 2.96 -2.14 10.98
CA GLU A 119 1.88 -3.11 11.22
C GLU A 119 0.55 -2.42 11.55
N GLY A 120 0.57 -1.35 12.35
CA GLY A 120 -0.61 -0.59 12.75
C GLY A 120 -1.40 -0.04 11.55
N ALA A 121 -0.69 0.61 10.62
CA ALA A 121 -1.28 1.11 9.38
C ALA A 121 -1.84 -0.02 8.50
N LEU A 122 -1.14 -1.15 8.41
CA LEU A 122 -1.60 -2.31 7.63
C LEU A 122 -2.84 -2.95 8.26
N ARG A 123 -2.92 -3.02 9.59
CA ARG A 123 -4.10 -3.47 10.33
C ARG A 123 -5.30 -2.55 10.10
N ALA A 124 -5.08 -1.24 10.08
CA ALA A 124 -6.13 -0.25 9.75
C ALA A 124 -6.71 -0.48 8.36
N ALA A 125 -5.82 -0.67 7.38
CA ALA A 125 -6.19 -0.95 6.00
C ALA A 125 -7.01 -2.25 5.87
N LEU A 126 -6.58 -3.30 6.57
CA LEU A 126 -7.28 -4.58 6.59
C LEU A 126 -8.67 -4.43 7.22
N GLN A 127 -8.77 -3.78 8.39
CA GLN A 127 -10.04 -3.53 9.06
C GLN A 127 -11.01 -2.77 8.15
N LEU A 128 -10.54 -1.70 7.50
CA LEU A 128 -11.35 -0.91 6.57
C LEU A 128 -11.81 -1.75 5.37
N SER A 129 -10.92 -2.57 4.79
CA SER A 129 -11.28 -3.48 3.70
C SER A 129 -12.35 -4.48 4.11
N LEU A 130 -12.31 -4.99 5.35
CA LEU A 130 -13.30 -5.93 5.86
C LEU A 130 -14.64 -5.23 6.13
N GLN A 131 -14.62 -4.02 6.69
CA GLN A 131 -15.83 -3.21 6.90
C GLN A 131 -16.53 -2.86 5.59
N GLN A 132 -15.77 -2.46 4.57
CA GLN A 132 -16.32 -2.19 3.23
C GLN A 132 -16.97 -3.41 2.60
N TRP A 133 -16.38 -4.59 2.80
CA TRP A 133 -16.93 -5.85 2.31
C TRP A 133 -18.24 -6.20 3.04
N ALA A 134 -18.25 -6.11 4.37
CA ALA A 134 -19.42 -6.41 5.19
C ALA A 134 -20.62 -5.48 4.87
N ASN A 135 -20.35 -4.20 4.61
CA ASN A 135 -21.40 -3.20 4.41
C ASN A 135 -21.87 -3.06 2.95
N ALA A 136 -21.37 -3.91 2.03
CA ALA A 136 -21.70 -3.93 0.60
C ALA A 136 -21.80 -2.54 -0.06
N THR A 137 -21.04 -1.56 0.44
CA THR A 137 -21.29 -0.15 0.12
C THR A 137 -20.86 0.13 -1.33
N PRO A 138 -21.75 0.63 -2.21
CA PRO A 138 -21.34 1.10 -3.54
C PRO A 138 -20.45 2.36 -3.36
N GLY A 139 -19.16 2.29 -3.69
CA GLY A 139 -18.22 3.40 -3.46
C GLY A 139 -16.74 3.01 -3.42
N GLU A 140 -15.88 3.87 -2.84
CA GLU A 140 -14.39 3.77 -2.71
C GLU A 140 -13.91 2.41 -2.15
N LYS A 141 -13.91 1.37 -2.98
CA LYS A 141 -13.41 0.05 -2.62
C LYS A 141 -11.89 0.05 -2.71
N PHE A 142 -11.21 -0.47 -1.69
CA PHE A 142 -9.82 -0.89 -1.88
C PHE A 142 -9.78 -1.97 -2.97
N VAL A 143 -9.12 -1.65 -4.09
CA VAL A 143 -8.98 -2.59 -5.19
C VAL A 143 -7.83 -3.54 -4.89
N ARG A 144 -8.10 -4.85 -4.97
CA ARG A 144 -7.09 -5.91 -4.85
C ARG A 144 -6.16 -5.88 -6.08
N GLY A 145 -4.98 -5.26 -5.99
CA GLY A 145 -4.08 -5.17 -7.15
C GLY A 145 -2.59 -4.99 -6.88
N ASN A 146 -2.20 -4.22 -5.85
CA ASN A 146 -0.83 -3.72 -5.70
C ASN A 146 0.27 -4.80 -5.61
N ARG A 147 -0.01 -5.95 -4.97
CA ARG A 147 0.97 -7.03 -4.85
C ARG A 147 1.28 -7.73 -6.17
N LYS A 148 0.41 -7.63 -7.18
CA LYS A 148 0.55 -8.39 -8.44
C LYS A 148 1.72 -7.92 -9.30
N ARG A 149 2.06 -6.62 -9.28
CA ARG A 149 3.24 -6.11 -10.00
C ARG A 149 4.51 -6.73 -9.43
N LEU A 150 4.70 -6.67 -8.11
CA LEU A 150 5.87 -7.24 -7.44
C LEU A 150 5.98 -8.76 -7.66
N LEU A 151 4.86 -9.48 -7.55
CA LEU A 151 4.80 -10.92 -7.81
C LEU A 151 5.08 -11.29 -9.28
N LYS A 152 4.81 -10.39 -10.23
CA LYS A 152 5.20 -10.58 -11.64
C LYS A 152 6.66 -10.20 -11.88
N LEU A 153 7.17 -9.17 -11.18
CA LEU A 153 8.52 -8.63 -11.36
C LEU A 153 9.58 -9.58 -10.79
N ALA A 154 9.41 -10.08 -9.57
CA ALA A 154 10.40 -10.93 -8.90
C ALA A 154 10.80 -12.19 -9.72
N PRO A 155 9.87 -12.96 -10.32
CA PRO A 155 10.24 -14.10 -11.16
C PRO A 155 10.64 -13.72 -12.59
N SER A 156 10.34 -12.50 -13.04
CA SER A 156 10.67 -12.07 -14.41
C SER A 156 12.18 -11.92 -14.61
N ARG A 157 12.66 -12.14 -15.84
CA ARG A 157 14.07 -11.93 -16.19
C ARG A 157 14.44 -10.48 -15.90
N CYS A 158 15.51 -10.27 -15.13
CA CYS A 158 16.03 -8.93 -14.87
C CYS A 158 16.34 -8.25 -16.22
N ARG A 159 15.71 -7.10 -16.48
CA ARG A 159 15.98 -6.26 -17.67
C ARG A 159 17.06 -5.21 -17.37
N ILE A 160 17.41 -5.02 -16.10
CA ILE A 160 18.38 -4.03 -15.64
C ILE A 160 19.78 -4.66 -15.78
N ASN A 161 20.39 -4.46 -16.93
CA ASN A 161 21.83 -4.57 -17.14
C ASN A 161 22.52 -5.95 -16.89
N CYS A 162 21.86 -7.07 -17.20
CA CYS A 162 22.47 -8.42 -17.22
C CYS A 162 23.58 -8.63 -18.29
N ARG A 163 24.14 -7.55 -18.88
CA ARG A 163 25.09 -7.63 -20.01
C ARG A 163 26.57 -7.58 -19.62
N ARG A 164 26.96 -7.58 -18.34
CA ARG A 164 28.37 -7.38 -17.96
C ARG A 164 29.01 -8.35 -16.95
N ARG A 165 28.34 -9.41 -16.48
CA ARG A 165 28.97 -10.37 -15.54
C ARG A 165 28.90 -11.84 -15.97
N ARG A 166 29.20 -12.12 -17.24
CA ARG A 166 29.62 -13.46 -17.69
C ARG A 166 30.85 -13.29 -18.57
N CYS A 167 32.02 -13.33 -17.93
CA CYS A 167 33.34 -13.72 -18.49
C CYS A 167 34.41 -13.45 -17.41
N SER A 168 34.52 -14.32 -16.41
CA SER A 168 35.80 -14.60 -15.72
C SER A 168 35.65 -15.89 -14.90
N ALA A 169 36.62 -16.79 -15.09
CA ALA A 169 36.78 -18.14 -14.54
C ALA A 169 35.94 -19.24 -15.21
#